data_AF-A0A7S6N687-F1
#
_entry.id   AF-A0A7S6N687-F1
#
_cell.length_a   1.000
_cell.length_b   1.000
_cell.length_c   1.000
_cell.angle_alpha   90.00
_cell.angle_beta   90.00
_cell.angle_gamma   90.00
#
_symmetry.space_group_name_H-M   'P 1'
#
loop_
_entity.id
_entity.type
_entity.pdbx_description
1 polymer ?
#
loop_
_entity_poly.entity_id
_entity_poly.type
_entity_poly.pdbx_seq_one_letter_code
_entity_poly.pdbx_strand_id
1 'polypeptide(L)'
;MRSRLFTLAMVALALPALAPAQVNPTFSDLTEATEQARTIVQTERKMIISQGLAMTSAESQAFWPLYDKYAAEAKAIGDLRVKVITDYAAHYDNLSDDVARQLTKDGLKYQEKLLDLRKSYLRKFLKVLPETKVARFYQLENKLDAITAFALARSIPLIPQAPAGQPLSQPGG
;
A
#
# COMPACT_ATOMS: atom_id res chain seq x y z
N MET A 1 78.42 -6.03 -7.92
CA MET A 1 77.44 -6.47 -8.94
C MET A 1 77.05 -7.91 -8.61
N ARG A 2 75.82 -8.33 -8.30
CA ARG A 2 74.46 -7.81 -8.52
C ARG A 2 73.58 -8.31 -7.34
N SER A 3 72.76 -7.44 -6.75
CA SER A 3 71.73 -7.81 -5.77
C SER A 3 70.47 -8.25 -6.53
N ARG A 4 69.79 -9.32 -6.09
CA ARG A 4 68.49 -9.75 -6.61
C ARG A 4 67.42 -9.55 -5.54
N LEU A 5 66.54 -8.57 -5.77
CA LEU A 5 65.30 -8.34 -5.02
C LEU A 5 64.34 -9.53 -5.22
N PHE A 6 63.70 -9.98 -4.14
CA PHE A 6 62.49 -10.81 -4.21
C PHE A 6 61.28 -9.93 -3.90
N THR A 7 60.38 -9.86 -4.88
CA THR A 7 59.12 -9.10 -4.86
C THR A 7 58.08 -9.84 -4.01
N LEU A 8 57.49 -9.14 -3.03
CA LEU A 8 56.37 -9.64 -2.23
C LEU A 8 55.08 -9.45 -3.02
N ALA A 9 54.41 -10.53 -3.42
CA ALA A 9 53.09 -10.46 -4.05
C ALA A 9 52.01 -10.29 -2.96
N MET A 10 51.44 -9.09 -2.87
CA MET A 10 50.27 -8.82 -2.03
C MET A 10 49.01 -9.29 -2.77
N VAL A 11 48.35 -10.34 -2.28
CA VAL A 11 47.02 -10.75 -2.74
C VAL A 11 46.01 -9.84 -2.05
N ALA A 12 45.48 -8.87 -2.80
CA ALA A 12 44.36 -8.05 -2.36
C ALA A 12 43.06 -8.88 -2.45
N LEU A 13 42.54 -9.31 -1.31
CA LEU A 13 41.18 -9.85 -1.18
C LEU A 13 40.17 -8.73 -1.47
N ALA A 14 39.61 -8.72 -2.68
CA ALA A 14 38.49 -7.86 -3.03
C ALA A 14 37.22 -8.36 -2.32
N LEU A 15 36.81 -7.64 -1.28
CA LEU A 15 35.48 -7.80 -0.68
C LEU A 15 34.43 -7.36 -1.73
N PRO A 16 33.39 -8.17 -2.02
CA PRO A 16 32.32 -7.75 -2.90
C PRO A 16 31.59 -6.59 -2.23
N ALA A 17 31.70 -5.40 -2.81
CA ALA A 17 30.89 -4.26 -2.42
C ALA A 17 29.42 -4.63 -2.60
N LEU A 18 28.63 -4.61 -1.52
CA LEU A 18 27.18 -4.63 -1.61
C LEU A 18 26.76 -3.40 -2.42
N ALA A 19 26.39 -3.62 -3.68
CA ALA A 19 25.79 -2.57 -4.49
C ALA A 19 24.50 -2.10 -3.78
N PRO A 20 24.28 -0.78 -3.65
CA PRO A 20 23.00 -0.28 -3.15
C PRO A 20 21.89 -0.79 -4.07
N ALA A 21 20.83 -1.37 -3.47
CA ALA A 21 19.66 -1.85 -4.20
C ALA A 21 19.19 -0.76 -5.17
N GLN A 22 19.35 -1.00 -6.47
CA GLN A 22 18.95 -0.06 -7.51
C GLN A 22 17.42 0.06 -7.47
N VAL A 23 16.91 1.26 -7.24
CA VAL A 23 15.47 1.54 -7.33
C VAL A 23 15.06 1.38 -8.80
N ASN A 24 14.14 0.47 -9.09
CA ASN A 24 13.66 0.27 -10.45
C ASN A 24 13.01 1.58 -10.95
N PRO A 25 13.48 2.17 -12.08
CA PRO A 25 13.00 3.45 -12.58
C PRO A 25 11.50 3.45 -12.92
N THR A 26 10.91 2.28 -13.16
CA THR A 26 9.46 2.10 -13.34
C THR A 26 8.66 2.54 -12.11
N PHE A 27 9.28 2.51 -10.92
CA PHE A 27 8.67 2.82 -9.64
C PHE A 27 9.34 4.01 -8.94
N SER A 28 10.14 4.83 -9.64
CA SER A 28 10.81 6.00 -9.04
C SER A 28 9.83 6.93 -8.32
N ASP A 29 8.62 7.05 -8.86
CA ASP A 29 7.59 7.96 -8.39
C ASP A 29 6.62 7.27 -7.41
N LEU A 30 6.77 5.97 -7.16
CA LEU A 30 5.84 5.19 -6.34
C LEU A 30 5.94 5.57 -4.85
N THR A 31 7.14 5.84 -4.36
CA THR A 31 7.35 6.28 -2.97
C THR A 31 6.71 7.64 -2.73
N GLU A 32 6.88 8.58 -3.67
CA GLU A 32 6.24 9.89 -3.59
C GLU A 32 4.72 9.78 -3.73
N ALA A 33 4.23 8.96 -4.67
CA ALA A 33 2.80 8.73 -4.86
C ALA A 33 2.14 8.08 -3.63
N THR A 34 2.82 7.13 -2.97
CA THR A 34 2.31 6.48 -1.75
C THR A 34 2.34 7.40 -0.54
N GLU A 35 3.35 8.27 -0.40
CA GLU A 35 3.43 9.27 0.68
C GLU A 35 2.47 10.45 0.48
N GLN A 36 2.33 10.96 -0.75
CA GLN A 36 1.31 11.96 -1.09
C GLN A 36 -0.08 11.39 -0.87
N ALA A 37 -0.34 10.16 -1.35
CA ALA A 37 -1.57 9.43 -1.08
C ALA A 37 -1.82 9.20 0.41
N ARG A 38 -0.81 9.14 1.26
CA ARG A 38 -0.97 8.95 2.71
C ARG A 38 -1.25 10.28 3.42
N THR A 39 -0.53 11.35 3.04
CA THR A 39 -0.55 12.65 3.73
C THR A 39 -1.77 13.49 3.36
N ILE A 40 -2.07 13.61 2.06
CA ILE A 40 -3.28 14.28 1.55
C ILE A 40 -4.52 13.60 2.17
N VAL A 41 -4.51 12.27 2.26
CA VAL A 41 -5.69 11.51 2.67
C VAL A 41 -5.98 11.54 4.17
N GLN A 42 -5.05 11.85 5.06
CA GLN A 42 -5.38 11.85 6.51
C GLN A 42 -5.90 13.19 6.99
N THR A 43 -5.17 14.28 6.71
CA THR A 43 -5.54 15.62 7.20
C THR A 43 -6.73 16.19 6.41
N GLU A 44 -6.75 16.01 5.08
CA GLU A 44 -7.87 16.50 4.27
C GLU A 44 -9.14 15.67 4.49
N ARG A 45 -9.02 14.38 4.80
CA ARG A 45 -10.20 13.53 5.06
C ARG A 45 -10.98 13.98 6.28
N LYS A 46 -10.32 14.27 7.41
CA LYS A 46 -11.03 14.82 8.58
C LYS A 46 -11.72 16.13 8.25
N MET A 47 -11.05 17.01 7.50
CA MET A 47 -11.63 18.28 7.07
C MET A 47 -12.88 18.07 6.18
N ILE A 48 -12.77 17.23 5.17
CA ILE A 48 -13.85 16.93 4.21
C ILE A 48 -15.03 16.24 4.90
N ILE A 49 -14.77 15.33 5.83
CA ILE A 49 -15.82 14.70 6.65
C ILE A 49 -16.52 15.74 7.52
N SER A 50 -15.74 16.60 8.20
CA SER A 50 -16.27 17.65 9.07
C SER A 50 -17.20 18.61 8.30
N GLN A 51 -16.74 19.12 7.16
CA GLN A 51 -17.52 20.00 6.28
C GLN A 51 -18.69 19.28 5.64
N GLY A 52 -18.50 18.02 5.26
CA GLY A 52 -19.46 17.24 4.49
C GLY A 52 -20.62 16.68 5.31
N LEU A 53 -20.46 16.44 6.62
CA LEU A 53 -21.50 15.82 7.45
C LEU A 53 -22.44 16.80 8.15
N ALA A 54 -22.08 18.08 8.25
CA ALA A 54 -22.85 19.10 8.96
C ALA A 54 -23.33 18.63 10.36
N MET A 55 -22.38 18.17 11.17
CA MET A 55 -22.66 17.65 12.51
C MET A 55 -22.96 18.79 13.49
N THR A 56 -23.88 18.55 14.40
CA THR A 56 -24.05 19.36 15.62
C THR A 56 -22.84 19.18 16.55
N SER A 57 -22.69 20.06 17.53
CA SER A 57 -21.61 19.95 18.52
C SER A 57 -21.64 18.59 19.25
N ALA A 58 -22.83 18.13 19.66
CA ALA A 58 -23.00 16.86 20.37
C ALA A 58 -22.68 15.64 19.48
N GLU A 59 -23.17 15.62 18.24
CA GLU A 59 -22.83 14.56 17.26
C GLU A 59 -21.32 14.51 17.00
N SER A 60 -20.69 15.67 16.80
CA SER A 60 -19.25 15.80 16.57
C SER A 60 -18.44 15.22 17.75
N GLN A 61 -18.81 15.58 18.98
CA GLN A 61 -18.14 15.12 20.20
C GLN A 61 -18.25 13.59 20.38
N ALA A 62 -19.36 12.99 19.95
CA ALA A 62 -19.54 11.53 19.98
C ALA A 62 -18.89 10.81 18.79
N PHE A 63 -18.87 11.44 17.61
CA PHE A 63 -18.37 10.86 16.36
C PHE A 63 -16.85 10.76 16.31
N TRP A 64 -16.12 11.84 16.62
CA TRP A 64 -14.68 11.90 16.40
C TRP A 64 -13.87 10.83 17.15
N PRO A 65 -14.15 10.52 18.44
CA PRO A 65 -13.44 9.45 19.14
C PRO A 65 -13.65 8.07 18.49
N LEU A 66 -14.82 7.83 17.87
CA LEU A 66 -15.10 6.60 17.15
C LEU A 66 -14.42 6.58 15.78
N TYR A 67 -14.47 7.70 15.06
CA TYR A 67 -13.79 7.87 13.79
C TYR A 67 -12.27 7.70 13.92
N ASP A 68 -11.65 8.23 14.97
CA ASP A 68 -10.20 8.12 15.18
C ASP A 68 -9.76 6.67 15.37
N LYS A 69 -10.55 5.87 16.09
CA LYS A 69 -10.32 4.43 16.22
C LYS A 69 -10.48 3.71 14.88
N TYR A 70 -11.55 4.01 14.14
CA TYR A 70 -11.76 3.48 12.80
C TYR A 70 -10.58 3.81 11.87
N ALA A 71 -10.13 5.07 11.86
CA ALA A 71 -9.04 5.52 11.01
C ALA A 71 -7.71 4.85 11.36
N ALA A 72 -7.43 4.63 12.65
CA ALA A 72 -6.25 3.90 13.09
C ALA A 72 -6.28 2.43 12.65
N GLU A 73 -7.41 1.74 12.83
CA GLU A 73 -7.60 0.35 12.38
C GLU A 73 -7.53 0.25 10.84
N ALA A 74 -8.15 1.19 10.12
CA ALA A 74 -8.11 1.25 8.66
C ALA A 74 -6.69 1.49 8.15
N LYS A 75 -5.90 2.33 8.84
CA LYS A 75 -4.49 2.53 8.52
C LYS A 75 -3.70 1.23 8.66
N ALA A 76 -3.87 0.50 9.75
CA ALA A 76 -3.18 -0.78 9.96
C ALA A 76 -3.54 -1.83 8.89
N ILE A 77 -4.81 -1.86 8.46
CA ILE A 77 -5.21 -2.69 7.31
C ILE A 77 -4.58 -2.18 6.01
N GLY A 78 -4.48 -0.87 5.82
CA GLY A 78 -3.82 -0.23 4.68
C GLY A 78 -2.35 -0.60 4.52
N ASP A 79 -1.66 -0.93 5.61
CA ASP A 79 -0.27 -1.39 5.55
C ASP A 79 -0.13 -2.72 4.76
N LEU A 80 -1.21 -3.55 4.69
CA LEU A 80 -1.24 -4.72 3.80
C LEU A 80 -1.24 -4.34 2.32
N ARG A 81 -2.00 -3.30 1.94
CA ARG A 81 -2.01 -2.79 0.56
C ARG A 81 -0.64 -2.24 0.18
N VAL A 82 0.00 -1.51 1.08
CA VAL A 82 1.36 -1.01 0.88
C VAL A 82 2.32 -2.18 0.66
N LYS A 83 2.23 -3.23 1.48
CA LYS A 83 3.04 -4.43 1.30
C LYS A 83 2.86 -5.06 -0.08
N VAL A 84 1.62 -5.25 -0.55
CA VAL A 84 1.35 -5.79 -1.89
C VAL A 84 2.02 -4.94 -2.97
N ILE A 85 1.93 -3.62 -2.85
CA ILE A 85 2.51 -2.68 -3.82
C ILE A 85 4.05 -2.76 -3.80
N THR A 86 4.66 -2.78 -2.61
CA THR A 86 6.13 -2.83 -2.47
C THR A 86 6.71 -4.18 -2.88
N ASP A 87 6.02 -5.28 -2.55
CA ASP A 87 6.42 -6.62 -2.98
C ASP A 87 6.36 -6.73 -4.50
N TYR A 88 5.30 -6.20 -5.13
CA TYR A 88 5.19 -6.18 -6.58
C TYR A 88 6.34 -5.40 -7.22
N ALA A 89 6.64 -4.19 -6.72
CA ALA A 89 7.74 -3.39 -7.21
C ALA A 89 9.10 -4.10 -7.08
N ALA A 90 9.32 -4.82 -5.97
CA ALA A 90 10.56 -5.57 -5.73
C ALA A 90 10.73 -6.78 -6.66
N HIS A 91 9.64 -7.36 -7.14
CA HIS A 91 9.63 -8.56 -7.98
C HIS A 91 9.29 -8.30 -9.45
N TYR A 92 9.10 -7.04 -9.86
CA TYR A 92 8.57 -6.69 -11.17
C TYR A 92 9.34 -7.30 -12.34
N ASP A 93 10.68 -7.24 -12.31
CA ASP A 93 11.54 -7.75 -13.40
C ASP A 93 11.66 -9.28 -13.40
N ASN A 94 11.29 -9.96 -12.32
CA ASN A 94 11.40 -11.41 -12.16
C ASN A 94 10.20 -11.98 -11.39
N LEU A 95 9.01 -11.76 -11.93
CA LEU A 95 7.75 -12.16 -11.31
C LEU A 95 7.46 -13.63 -11.63
N SER A 96 7.45 -14.50 -10.61
CA SER A 96 7.02 -15.89 -10.75
C SER A 96 5.52 -16.05 -10.51
N ASP A 97 4.95 -17.18 -10.95
CA ASP A 97 3.55 -17.54 -10.71
C ASP A 97 3.20 -17.58 -9.21
N ASP A 98 4.14 -18.03 -8.37
CA ASP A 98 3.94 -18.05 -6.92
C ASP A 98 3.88 -16.65 -6.32
N VAL A 99 4.74 -15.74 -6.79
CA VAL A 99 4.69 -14.32 -6.41
C VAL A 99 3.37 -13.71 -6.88
N ALA A 100 2.97 -13.93 -8.13
CA ALA A 100 1.70 -13.44 -8.66
C ALA A 100 0.49 -13.94 -7.85
N ARG A 101 0.49 -15.23 -7.49
CA ARG A 101 -0.54 -15.85 -6.65
C ARG A 101 -0.59 -15.22 -5.26
N GLN A 102 0.56 -14.99 -4.64
CA GLN A 102 0.63 -14.39 -3.30
C GLN A 102 0.18 -12.93 -3.32
N LEU A 103 0.64 -12.12 -4.27
CA LEU A 103 0.21 -10.73 -4.45
C LEU A 103 -1.32 -10.64 -4.63
N THR A 104 -1.89 -11.54 -5.43
CA THR A 104 -3.34 -11.61 -5.65
C THR A 104 -4.08 -11.95 -4.36
N LYS A 105 -3.62 -12.98 -3.61
CA LYS A 105 -4.22 -13.37 -2.33
C LYS A 105 -4.18 -12.25 -1.31
N ASP A 106 -3.04 -11.58 -1.15
CA ASP A 106 -2.87 -10.51 -0.17
C ASP A 106 -3.67 -9.26 -0.56
N GLY A 107 -3.77 -8.95 -1.85
CA GLY A 107 -4.63 -7.88 -2.38
C GLY A 107 -6.12 -8.11 -2.08
N LEU A 108 -6.60 -9.35 -2.20
CA LEU A 108 -7.97 -9.72 -1.84
C LEU A 108 -8.19 -9.71 -0.32
N LYS A 109 -7.23 -10.21 0.46
CA LYS A 109 -7.28 -10.18 1.93
C LYS A 109 -7.34 -8.76 2.49
N TYR A 110 -6.65 -7.81 1.87
CA TYR A 110 -6.76 -6.39 2.20
C TYR A 110 -8.21 -5.89 2.02
N GLN A 111 -8.82 -6.17 0.86
CA GLN A 111 -10.19 -5.73 0.55
C GLN A 111 -11.21 -6.31 1.51
N GLU A 112 -11.09 -7.61 1.81
CA GLU A 112 -11.95 -8.31 2.79
C GLU A 112 -11.87 -7.64 4.17
N LYS A 113 -10.65 -7.48 4.70
CA LYS A 113 -10.44 -6.86 6.02
C LYS A 113 -11.01 -5.45 6.10
N LEU A 114 -10.82 -4.65 5.04
CA LEU A 114 -11.34 -3.28 4.99
C LEU A 114 -12.86 -3.26 4.99
N LEU A 115 -13.50 -4.15 4.22
CA LEU A 115 -14.96 -4.26 4.18
C LEU A 115 -15.52 -4.69 5.55
N ASP A 116 -14.88 -5.65 6.21
CA ASP A 116 -15.31 -6.12 7.52
C ASP A 116 -15.16 -5.05 8.60
N LEU A 117 -14.07 -4.28 8.56
CA LEU A 117 -13.90 -3.10 9.41
C LEU A 117 -15.06 -2.12 9.21
N ARG A 118 -15.39 -1.78 7.95
CA ARG A 118 -16.49 -0.87 7.63
C ARG A 118 -17.83 -1.38 8.15
N LYS A 119 -18.14 -2.67 7.97
CA LYS A 119 -19.36 -3.30 8.49
C LYS A 119 -19.42 -3.26 10.02
N SER A 120 -18.29 -3.51 10.69
CA SER A 120 -18.20 -3.47 12.15
C SER A 120 -18.47 -2.06 12.70
N TYR A 121 -17.92 -1.04 12.03
CA TYR A 121 -18.08 0.35 12.44
C TYR A 121 -19.41 0.98 12.03
N LEU A 122 -20.10 0.47 11.01
CA LEU A 122 -21.44 0.93 10.62
C LEU A 122 -22.39 0.95 11.82
N ARG A 123 -22.49 -0.17 12.55
CA ARG A 123 -23.34 -0.28 13.74
C ARG A 123 -22.92 0.66 14.88
N LYS A 124 -21.63 1.04 14.94
CA LYS A 124 -21.12 1.98 15.95
C LYS A 124 -21.47 3.42 15.58
N PHE A 125 -21.32 3.79 14.30
CA PHE A 125 -21.66 5.13 13.81
C PHE A 125 -23.16 5.42 13.91
N LEU A 126 -24.01 4.43 13.63
CA LEU A 126 -25.47 4.55 13.77
C LEU A 126 -25.93 4.82 15.22
N LYS A 127 -25.09 4.60 16.23
CA LYS A 127 -25.40 4.96 17.63
C LYS A 127 -25.18 6.43 17.95
N VAL A 128 -24.42 7.13 17.12
CA VAL A 128 -23.97 8.51 17.38
C VAL A 128 -24.36 9.49 16.27
N LEU A 129 -24.88 8.98 15.14
CA LEU A 129 -25.33 9.77 14.00
C LEU A 129 -26.64 9.21 13.42
N PRO A 130 -27.52 10.08 12.88
CA PRO A 130 -28.65 9.67 12.05
C PRO A 130 -28.23 8.86 10.81
N GLU A 131 -29.10 7.97 10.33
CA GLU A 131 -28.81 7.09 9.19
C GLU A 131 -28.37 7.85 7.93
N THR A 132 -29.02 8.98 7.64
CA THR A 132 -28.68 9.83 6.48
C THR A 132 -27.26 10.39 6.55
N LYS A 133 -26.81 10.78 7.75
CA LYS A 133 -25.43 11.24 7.97
C LYS A 133 -24.44 10.08 7.89
N VAL A 134 -24.78 8.90 8.40
CA VAL A 134 -23.93 7.71 8.25
C VAL A 134 -23.79 7.30 6.78
N ALA A 135 -24.87 7.29 6.01
CA ALA A 135 -24.81 7.03 4.58
C ALA A 135 -23.94 8.05 3.83
N ARG A 136 -24.08 9.34 4.17
CA ARG A 136 -23.26 10.42 3.61
C ARG A 136 -21.79 10.30 4.00
N PHE A 137 -21.48 9.87 5.23
CA PHE A 137 -20.12 9.56 5.66
C PHE A 137 -19.47 8.52 4.75
N TYR A 138 -20.15 7.40 4.48
CA TYR A 138 -19.62 6.39 3.57
C TYR A 138 -19.50 6.88 2.12
N GLN A 139 -20.38 7.76 1.65
CA GLN A 139 -20.23 8.40 0.34
C GLN A 139 -18.97 9.28 0.27
N LEU A 140 -18.67 10.03 1.33
CA LEU A 140 -17.46 10.86 1.42
C LEU A 140 -16.19 9.99 1.47
N GLU A 141 -16.19 8.97 2.33
CA GLU A 141 -15.09 8.00 2.43
C GLU A 141 -14.78 7.33 1.09
N ASN A 142 -15.82 6.83 0.40
CA ASN A 142 -15.65 6.16 -0.90
C ASN A 142 -15.07 7.10 -1.97
N LYS A 143 -15.46 8.39 -1.97
CA LYS A 143 -14.90 9.38 -2.92
C LYS A 143 -13.42 9.61 -2.66
N LEU A 144 -13.03 9.74 -1.40
CA LEU A 144 -11.63 9.92 -1.01
C LEU A 144 -10.79 8.70 -1.36
N ASP A 145 -11.31 7.50 -1.08
CA ASP A 145 -10.62 6.26 -1.44
C ASP A 145 -10.47 6.07 -2.95
N ALA A 146 -11.45 6.52 -3.74
CA ALA A 146 -11.39 6.48 -5.20
C ALA A 146 -10.26 7.36 -5.74
N ILE A 147 -10.03 8.55 -5.16
CA ILE A 147 -8.92 9.43 -5.53
C ILE A 147 -7.58 8.73 -5.23
N THR A 148 -7.44 8.16 -4.04
CA THR A 148 -6.25 7.37 -3.67
C THR A 148 -6.04 6.18 -4.59
N ALA A 149 -7.12 5.46 -4.92
CA ALA A 149 -7.05 4.31 -5.81
C ALA A 149 -6.64 4.71 -7.23
N PHE A 150 -7.16 5.83 -7.73
CA PHE A 150 -6.78 6.36 -9.03
C PHE A 150 -5.32 6.79 -9.09
N ALA A 151 -4.81 7.49 -8.07
CA ALA A 151 -3.41 7.87 -7.99
C ALA A 151 -2.50 6.64 -8.05
N LEU A 152 -2.80 5.60 -7.26
CA LEU A 152 -2.04 4.36 -7.26
C LEU A 152 -2.16 3.59 -8.57
N ALA A 153 -3.34 3.52 -9.17
CA ALA A 153 -3.55 2.84 -10.45
C ALA A 153 -2.74 3.48 -11.60
N ARG A 154 -2.50 4.79 -11.54
CA ARG A 154 -1.64 5.49 -12.52
C ARG A 154 -0.15 5.18 -12.35
N SER A 155 0.28 4.88 -11.13
CA SER A 155 1.69 4.65 -10.81
C SER A 155 2.10 3.18 -10.87
N ILE A 156 1.15 2.25 -10.78
CA ILE A 156 1.45 0.81 -10.72
C ILE A 156 1.19 0.19 -12.10
N PRO A 157 2.23 -0.27 -12.83
CA PRO A 157 2.06 -0.94 -14.12
C PRO A 157 1.39 -2.30 -13.96
N LEU A 158 0.78 -2.80 -15.04
CA LEU A 158 0.27 -4.18 -15.08
C LEU A 158 1.43 -5.18 -15.02
N ILE A 159 1.16 -6.37 -14.47
CA ILE A 159 2.08 -7.50 -14.56
C ILE A 159 2.41 -7.75 -16.05
N PRO A 160 3.70 -7.92 -16.42
CA PRO A 160 4.08 -8.23 -17.78
C PRO A 160 3.34 -9.47 -18.31
N GLN A 161 3.00 -9.47 -19.60
CA GLN A 161 2.38 -10.64 -20.20
C GLN A 161 3.35 -11.82 -20.16
N ALA A 162 2.87 -12.99 -19.74
CA ALA A 162 3.61 -14.23 -19.94
C ALA A 162 3.85 -14.43 -21.45
N PRO A 163 5.04 -14.88 -21.88
CA PRO A 163 5.27 -15.17 -23.29
C PRO A 163 4.25 -16.21 -23.76
N ALA A 164 3.57 -15.91 -24.86
CA ALA A 164 2.55 -16.77 -25.44
C ALA A 164 3.13 -18.19 -25.67
N GLY A 165 2.65 -19.18 -24.93
CA GLY A 165 3.07 -20.58 -25.06
C GLY A 165 3.73 -21.22 -23.82
N GLN A 166 3.90 -20.50 -22.71
CA GLN A 166 4.24 -21.18 -21.45
C GLN A 166 3.06 -22.01 -20.96
N PRO A 167 3.22 -23.34 -20.77
CA PRO A 167 2.16 -24.17 -20.22
C PRO A 167 1.81 -23.68 -18.82
N LEU A 168 0.52 -23.68 -18.48
CA LEU A 168 0.04 -23.37 -17.14
C LEU A 168 0.83 -24.18 -16.13
N SER A 169 1.60 -23.53 -15.27
CA SER A 169 2.28 -24.19 -14.15
C SER A 169 1.22 -24.95 -13.37
N GLN A 170 1.29 -26.28 -13.40
CA GLN A 170 0.34 -27.10 -12.65
C GLN A 170 0.49 -26.73 -11.16
N PRO A 171 -0.61 -26.58 -10.42
CA PRO A 171 -0.51 -26.34 -8.99
C PRO A 171 0.26 -27.52 -8.38
N GLY A 172 1.46 -27.26 -7.87
CA GLY A 172 2.32 -28.26 -7.25
C GLY A 172 1.55 -29.00 -6.16
N GLY A 173 1.65 -30.33 -6.19
CA GLY A 173 1.05 -31.27 -5.25
C GLY A 173 1.80 -31.41 -3.93
#